data_AF-A0AAU1CST8-F1
#
_entry.id   AF-A0AAU1CST8-F1
#
_cell.length_a   1.000
_cell.length_b   1.000
_cell.length_c   1.000
_cell.angle_alpha   90.00
_cell.angle_beta   90.00
_cell.angle_gamma   90.00
#
_symmetry.space_group_name_H-M   'P 1'
#
loop_
_entity.id
_entity.type
_entity.pdbx_description
1 polymer ?
#
loop_
_entity_poly.entity_id
_entity_poly.type
_entity_poly.pdbx_seq_one_letter_code
_entity_poly.pdbx_strand_id
1 'polypeptide(L)'
;MRTVTRPGRTRSHALRPQDDQSNDLRVLRMDSYPEFTAPPAMPSSTRMMLHNEGSTTVLLQSLVGSALSAEVLPEIDIGSIPPSVHLARVFGTGPHADLGIRRSRLRDATGAVVSENIITFCGNDRDYVIPSGKTPFGLHTRRLGLFERRRIFGAGVTTDPFGLLPAGSPGRVYEIEFSNRVRVLVHEVFNPRFVATNAPGTVLVKGDRPVTGITQVAPGEHHQPRWPVESEVQHVRKVLASVDPLVSAADCRNLHAELAAPTFLLQAGDCAETFRDNTPRSVVNRIALLRTMSDRIAAASGTRVVTVGRIAGQYAKPRSATVERRGELTLPSYLGDAVNSVEFSARERIPNPRNLIRAYQESSKTLSFMAGSGVFTSHEALLLDYERPLSRRSPDHGYRYDLSAHLLWIGERTRSLTGPHIEFAAGIANPIAVKIGPKCTPEELLALHAVLNPDNVPGRLTFILRMGRAQAYERTRVLLAAAADEGLADRFVSDPMHGNTVASAAGVKTRSVLAIEEELRAFFDACRDTGMSPGGIHLELSGDGVTECVDTEIDDAYLAANYRTACDPRLNPAQSLRLAELVGELLDAMPAVSPGLTVMA
;
A
#
# COMPACT_ATOMS: atom_id res chain seq x y z
N MET A 1 47.54 61.40 49.78
CA MET A 1 46.94 60.55 50.83
C MET A 1 46.07 59.50 50.15
N ARG A 2 46.45 58.22 50.32
CA ARG A 2 45.58 57.04 50.38
C ARG A 2 44.59 56.77 49.23
N THR A 3 45.06 55.85 48.36
CA THR A 3 44.43 54.58 47.97
C THR A 3 43.04 54.57 47.31
N VAL A 4 42.71 53.78 46.29
CA VAL A 4 43.40 52.98 45.25
C VAL A 4 42.24 52.61 44.29
N THR A 5 42.44 52.87 42.99
CA THR A 5 41.75 52.36 41.78
C THR A 5 40.22 52.44 41.59
N ARG A 6 39.85 53.14 40.48
CA ARG A 6 38.58 53.10 39.70
C ARG A 6 38.46 51.78 38.85
N PRO A 7 37.57 51.69 37.82
CA PRO A 7 36.23 51.10 37.82
C PRO A 7 36.12 49.83 36.94
N GLY A 8 35.12 48.97 37.15
CA GLY A 8 34.94 47.77 36.32
C GLY A 8 33.47 47.44 36.05
N ARG A 9 33.10 47.40 34.77
CA ARG A 9 31.85 46.82 34.24
C ARG A 9 31.72 45.35 34.67
N THR A 10 30.52 44.92 35.09
CA THR A 10 30.13 43.50 35.13
C THR A 10 28.89 43.22 34.28
N ARG A 11 28.96 42.06 33.63
CA ARG A 11 28.10 41.50 32.59
C ARG A 11 26.75 41.00 33.11
N SER A 12 25.84 40.83 32.15
CA SER A 12 24.65 39.97 32.10
C SER A 12 24.47 38.86 33.15
N HIS A 13 23.26 38.79 33.72
CA HIS A 13 22.57 37.54 34.09
C HIS A 13 21.07 37.78 33.80
N ALA A 14 20.45 37.21 32.76
CA ALA A 14 20.06 35.81 32.64
C ALA A 14 19.36 35.31 33.91
N LEU A 15 18.06 35.62 34.04
CA LEU A 15 17.15 34.98 34.98
C LEU A 15 17.05 33.49 34.60
N ARG A 16 17.47 32.62 35.53
CA ARG A 16 17.32 31.16 35.41
C ARG A 16 15.85 30.77 35.60
N PRO A 17 15.36 29.74 34.90
CA PRO A 17 14.06 29.13 35.20
C PRO A 17 14.24 28.17 36.38
N GLN A 18 13.74 28.53 37.57
CA GLN A 18 13.61 27.62 38.71
C GLN A 18 12.15 27.36 39.13
N ASP A 19 11.16 27.92 38.44
CA ASP A 19 9.74 27.84 38.87
C ASP A 19 8.88 26.77 38.18
N ASP A 20 9.43 25.96 37.26
CA ASP A 20 8.60 24.99 36.49
C ASP A 20 8.34 23.67 37.25
N GLN A 21 9.24 23.26 38.16
CA GLN A 21 9.10 21.96 38.85
C GLN A 21 8.02 21.94 39.95
N SER A 22 7.76 23.08 40.61
CA SER A 22 6.74 23.14 41.67
C SER A 22 5.31 23.17 41.14
N ASN A 23 5.12 23.56 39.87
CA ASN A 23 3.80 23.57 39.23
C ASN A 23 3.46 22.19 38.63
N ASP A 24 4.43 21.48 38.04
CA ASP A 24 4.23 20.13 37.47
C ASP A 24 3.83 19.08 38.54
N LEU A 25 4.22 19.28 39.81
CA LEU A 25 3.83 18.42 40.95
C LEU A 25 2.44 18.74 41.54
N ARG A 26 1.92 19.97 41.36
CA ARG A 26 0.58 20.33 41.86
C ARG A 26 -0.55 19.87 40.93
N VAL A 27 -0.27 19.71 39.64
CA VAL A 27 -1.28 19.33 38.62
C VAL A 27 -1.55 17.82 38.60
N LEU A 28 -0.76 17.01 39.32
CA LEU A 28 -0.92 15.56 39.37
C LEU A 28 -0.98 15.03 40.80
N ARG A 29 -1.82 15.62 41.65
CA ARG A 29 -2.44 14.80 42.69
C ARG A 29 -3.36 13.83 41.97
N MET A 30 -2.95 12.56 41.84
CA MET A 30 -3.80 11.49 41.32
C MET A 30 -4.89 11.14 42.36
N ASP A 31 -5.75 12.11 42.65
CA ASP A 31 -6.95 11.91 43.47
C ASP A 31 -8.00 11.09 42.68
N SER A 32 -7.81 10.97 41.36
CA SER A 32 -8.56 10.11 40.42
C SER A 32 -7.63 9.50 39.35
N TYR A 33 -7.97 8.31 38.84
CA TYR A 33 -7.29 7.74 37.69
C TYR A 33 -7.85 8.34 36.40
N PRO A 34 -7.04 8.66 35.36
CA PRO A 34 -7.53 9.41 34.20
C PRO A 34 -8.66 8.69 33.46
N GLU A 35 -9.81 9.34 33.33
CA GLU A 35 -10.95 8.83 32.58
C GLU A 35 -11.18 9.59 31.27
N PHE A 36 -11.71 8.89 30.28
CA PHE A 36 -12.10 9.45 28.98
C PHE A 36 -13.61 9.44 28.86
N THR A 37 -14.21 10.59 28.55
CA THR A 37 -15.62 10.64 28.19
C THR A 37 -15.82 10.18 26.75
N ALA A 38 -17.04 9.71 26.44
CA ALA A 38 -17.43 9.31 25.10
C ALA A 38 -16.95 10.31 24.04
N PRO A 39 -16.44 9.83 22.89
CA PRO A 39 -15.77 10.70 21.93
C PRO A 39 -16.75 11.76 21.40
N PRO A 40 -16.46 13.07 21.55
CA PRO A 40 -17.14 14.11 20.79
C PRO A 40 -17.05 13.85 19.28
N ALA A 41 -17.85 14.55 18.49
CA ALA A 41 -17.73 14.54 17.03
C ALA A 41 -16.38 15.16 16.61
N MET A 42 -15.33 14.33 16.62
CA MET A 42 -13.96 14.73 16.36
C MET A 42 -13.63 14.65 14.86
N PRO A 43 -12.69 15.49 14.38
CA PRO A 43 -12.11 15.36 13.05
C PRO A 43 -11.60 13.94 12.76
N SER A 44 -11.67 13.51 11.51
CA SER A 44 -11.21 12.17 11.10
C SER A 44 -9.72 11.93 11.38
N SER A 45 -8.89 12.97 11.30
CA SER A 45 -7.47 12.92 11.68
C SER A 45 -7.28 12.60 13.17
N THR A 46 -8.10 13.19 14.03
CA THR A 46 -8.09 12.90 15.48
C THR A 46 -8.60 11.50 15.77
N ARG A 47 -9.70 11.06 15.11
CA ARG A 47 -10.18 9.67 15.26
C ARG A 47 -9.13 8.65 14.81
N MET A 48 -8.43 8.93 13.71
CA MET A 48 -7.31 8.11 13.25
C MET A 48 -6.19 8.06 14.31
N MET A 49 -5.80 9.21 14.87
CA MET A 49 -4.81 9.28 15.95
C MET A 49 -5.22 8.46 17.17
N LEU A 50 -6.48 8.57 17.61
CA LEU A 50 -6.96 7.89 18.82
C LEU A 50 -7.12 6.37 18.65
N HIS A 51 -7.43 5.87 17.46
CA HIS A 51 -7.67 4.44 17.22
C HIS A 51 -6.49 3.69 16.58
N ASN A 52 -5.35 4.34 16.37
CA ASN A 52 -4.20 3.75 15.73
C ASN A 52 -3.38 2.80 16.65
N GLU A 53 -3.20 1.54 16.27
CA GLU A 53 -2.49 0.54 17.09
C GLU A 53 -0.95 0.58 16.98
N GLY A 54 -0.33 1.52 16.26
CA GLY A 54 1.14 1.66 16.18
C GLY A 54 1.63 3.00 15.58
N SER A 55 2.91 3.35 15.72
CA SER A 55 3.51 4.53 15.05
C SER A 55 2.98 5.93 15.44
N THR A 56 2.41 6.10 16.64
CA THR A 56 1.87 7.40 17.12
C THR A 56 2.88 8.55 17.00
N THR A 57 4.14 8.33 17.37
CA THR A 57 5.18 9.37 17.31
C THR A 57 5.43 9.88 15.89
N VAL A 58 5.35 9.02 14.88
CA VAL A 58 5.56 9.39 13.47
C VAL A 58 4.38 10.20 12.94
N LEU A 59 3.15 9.81 13.30
CA LEU A 59 1.97 10.61 12.98
C LEU A 59 1.99 11.98 13.66
N LEU A 60 2.42 12.04 14.92
CA LEU A 60 2.56 13.31 15.63
C LEU A 60 3.65 14.19 15.01
N GLN A 61 4.78 13.63 14.58
CA GLN A 61 5.82 14.38 13.84
C GLN A 61 5.25 15.00 12.57
N SER A 62 4.41 14.27 11.84
CA SER A 62 3.72 14.78 10.64
C SER A 62 2.72 15.90 10.96
N LEU A 63 1.90 15.74 12.01
CA LEU A 63 0.91 16.76 12.42
C LEU A 63 1.55 18.03 13.00
N VAL A 64 2.65 17.89 13.73
CA VAL A 64 3.39 19.00 14.33
C VAL A 64 4.29 19.68 13.29
N GLY A 65 4.71 18.96 12.25
CA GLY A 65 5.64 19.46 11.23
C GLY A 65 7.07 19.65 11.75
N SER A 66 7.45 18.97 12.84
CA SER A 66 8.81 19.04 13.38
C SER A 66 9.22 17.74 14.08
N ALA A 67 10.53 17.56 14.26
CA ALA A 67 11.06 16.45 15.03
C ALA A 67 10.60 16.52 16.49
N LEU A 68 10.26 15.37 17.05
CA LEU A 68 9.84 15.23 18.44
C LEU A 68 10.98 14.67 19.29
N SER A 69 11.14 15.24 20.48
CA SER A 69 12.04 14.74 21.52
C SER A 69 11.23 14.12 22.66
N ALA A 70 11.71 13.01 23.21
CA ALA A 70 11.09 12.35 24.35
C ALA A 70 11.75 12.77 25.66
N GLU A 71 10.95 13.29 26.57
CA GLU A 71 11.33 13.61 27.95
C GLU A 71 10.76 12.53 28.88
N VAL A 72 11.63 11.84 29.62
CA VAL A 72 11.20 10.90 30.68
C VAL A 72 11.07 11.68 31.98
N LEU A 73 9.90 11.61 32.59
CA LEU A 73 9.57 12.32 33.83
C LEU A 73 9.89 11.45 35.06
N PRO A 74 10.08 12.04 36.25
CA PRO A 74 10.32 11.27 37.48
C PRO A 74 9.21 10.25 37.73
N GLU A 75 9.60 9.06 38.16
CA GLU A 75 8.65 8.04 38.56
C GLU A 75 7.99 8.43 39.87
N ILE A 76 6.69 8.16 39.97
CA ILE A 76 5.90 8.39 41.17
C ILE A 76 5.55 7.01 41.71
N ASP A 77 5.92 6.76 42.96
CA ASP A 77 5.49 5.57 43.68
C ASP A 77 4.08 5.83 44.21
N ILE A 78 3.10 5.05 43.77
CA ILE A 78 1.69 5.31 44.06
C ILE A 78 1.15 4.15 44.89
N GLY A 79 1.31 4.28 46.20
CA GLY A 79 0.86 3.28 47.18
C GLY A 79 -0.66 3.02 47.20
N SER A 80 -1.46 3.80 46.47
CA SER A 80 -2.87 3.46 46.19
C SER A 80 -3.42 4.29 45.02
N ILE A 81 -3.24 3.81 43.79
CA ILE A 81 -4.00 4.36 42.64
C ILE A 81 -5.49 4.04 42.87
N PRO A 82 -6.41 5.00 42.73
CA PRO A 82 -7.85 4.72 42.82
C PRO A 82 -8.25 3.61 41.83
N PRO A 83 -9.14 2.68 42.21
CA PRO A 83 -9.59 1.63 41.32
C PRO A 83 -10.18 2.22 40.03
N SER A 84 -9.79 1.68 38.87
CA SER A 84 -10.44 1.99 37.60
C SER A 84 -10.83 0.71 36.88
N VAL A 85 -11.88 0.79 36.06
CA VAL A 85 -12.31 -0.34 35.22
C VAL A 85 -11.19 -0.85 34.32
N HIS A 86 -10.28 0.05 33.89
CA HIS A 86 -9.14 -0.30 33.05
C HIS A 86 -8.03 -1.02 33.82
N LEU A 87 -7.76 -0.61 35.06
CA LEU A 87 -6.81 -1.31 35.94
C LEU A 87 -7.30 -2.72 36.27
N ALA A 88 -8.58 -2.86 36.65
CA ALA A 88 -9.17 -4.16 36.91
C ALA A 88 -9.14 -5.08 35.68
N ARG A 89 -9.29 -4.51 34.48
CA ARG A 89 -9.26 -5.25 33.21
C ARG A 89 -7.88 -5.78 32.84
N VAL A 90 -6.80 -5.02 33.13
CA VAL A 90 -5.43 -5.46 32.83
C VAL A 90 -4.85 -6.30 33.95
N PHE A 91 -5.00 -5.87 35.21
CA PHE A 91 -4.31 -6.46 36.36
C PHE A 91 -5.21 -7.32 37.26
N GLY A 92 -6.50 -7.48 36.94
CA GLY A 92 -7.47 -8.29 37.69
C GLY A 92 -8.22 -7.52 38.78
N THR A 93 -9.29 -8.10 39.33
CA THR A 93 -10.12 -7.47 40.36
C THR A 93 -9.58 -7.74 41.78
N GLY A 94 -9.00 -6.75 42.45
CA GLY A 94 -8.48 -6.83 43.82
C GLY A 94 -7.70 -5.58 44.22
N PRO A 95 -7.29 -5.41 45.49
CA PRO A 95 -6.40 -4.32 45.87
C PRO A 95 -5.05 -4.46 45.15
N HIS A 96 -4.75 -3.54 44.26
CA HIS A 96 -3.52 -3.52 43.47
C HIS A 96 -2.35 -3.00 44.33
N ALA A 97 -1.79 -3.86 45.18
CA ALA A 97 -0.78 -3.47 46.17
C ALA A 97 0.63 -3.23 45.60
N ASP A 98 0.86 -3.49 44.31
CA ASP A 98 2.19 -3.42 43.67
C ASP A 98 2.11 -2.93 42.21
N LEU A 99 1.61 -1.71 42.00
CA LEU A 99 1.60 -1.06 40.69
C LEU A 99 2.60 0.10 40.65
N GLY A 100 3.42 0.13 39.61
CA GLY A 100 4.30 1.24 39.30
C GLY A 100 3.75 2.10 38.16
N ILE A 101 4.12 3.39 38.15
CA ILE A 101 3.85 4.31 37.04
C ILE A 101 5.15 4.87 36.46
N ARG A 102 5.25 4.81 35.14
CA ARG A 102 6.25 5.52 34.36
C ARG A 102 5.60 6.61 33.52
N ARG A 103 6.22 7.79 33.50
CA ARG A 103 5.73 8.97 32.77
C ARG A 103 6.70 9.41 31.69
N SER A 104 6.16 9.84 30.57
CA SER A 104 6.95 10.46 29.50
C SER A 104 6.15 11.51 28.75
N ARG A 105 6.86 12.45 28.13
CA ARG A 105 6.30 13.57 27.39
C ARG A 105 7.02 13.72 26.07
N LEU A 106 6.29 14.00 25.00
CA LEU A 106 6.88 14.40 23.72
C LEU A 106 6.87 15.91 23.60
N ARG A 107 7.98 16.49 23.15
CA ARG A 107 8.11 17.92 22.86
C ARG A 107 8.54 18.16 21.42
N ASP A 108 7.99 19.21 20.83
CA ASP A 108 8.42 19.69 19.53
C ASP A 108 9.76 20.45 19.60
N ALA A 109 10.26 20.90 18.45
CA ALA A 109 11.51 21.67 18.37
C ALA A 109 11.47 23.01 19.13
N THR A 110 10.28 23.53 19.46
CA THR A 110 10.09 24.76 20.24
C THR A 110 10.02 24.51 21.75
N GLY A 111 10.01 23.24 22.17
CA GLY A 111 9.82 22.83 23.56
C GLY A 111 8.35 22.70 23.97
N ALA A 112 7.40 22.92 23.06
CA ALA A 112 5.98 22.78 23.35
C ALA A 112 5.60 21.32 23.56
N VAL A 113 4.72 21.06 24.52
CA VAL A 113 4.24 19.71 24.83
C VAL A 113 3.31 19.23 23.73
N VAL A 114 3.63 18.09 23.12
CA VAL A 114 2.85 17.49 22.03
C VAL A 114 1.97 16.36 22.54
N SER A 115 2.51 15.51 23.41
CA SER A 115 1.76 14.45 24.07
C SER A 115 2.35 14.13 25.45
N GLU A 116 1.53 13.55 26.31
CA GLU A 116 1.94 13.05 27.61
C GLU A 116 1.37 11.65 27.83
N ASN A 117 2.23 10.77 28.33
CA ASN A 117 1.96 9.34 28.46
C ASN A 117 2.18 8.87 29.89
N ILE A 118 1.22 8.11 30.41
CA ILE A 118 1.30 7.36 31.67
C ILE A 118 1.29 5.87 31.32
N ILE A 119 2.27 5.13 31.83
CA ILE A 119 2.41 3.69 31.65
C ILE A 119 2.37 3.06 33.03
N THR A 120 1.30 2.31 33.29
CA THR A 120 1.09 1.58 34.53
C THR A 120 1.47 0.12 34.33
N PHE A 121 2.21 -0.45 35.28
CA PHE A 121 2.78 -1.80 35.22
C PHE A 121 2.76 -2.46 36.60
N CYS A 122 2.83 -3.80 36.65
CA CYS A 122 3.01 -4.54 37.90
C CYS A 122 4.46 -4.38 38.39
N GLY A 123 4.70 -4.11 39.67
CA GLY A 123 6.04 -3.89 40.21
C GLY A 123 6.99 -5.06 39.93
N ASN A 124 6.52 -6.29 40.10
CA ASN A 124 7.24 -7.51 39.72
C ASN A 124 7.62 -7.61 38.23
N ASP A 125 6.89 -6.93 37.34
CA ASP A 125 7.13 -6.95 35.89
C ASP A 125 8.11 -5.85 35.44
N ARG A 126 8.54 -4.98 36.35
CA ARG A 126 9.34 -3.79 36.05
C ARG A 126 10.59 -4.11 35.24
N ASP A 127 11.41 -5.02 35.73
CA ASP A 127 12.73 -5.31 35.15
C ASP A 127 12.63 -5.99 33.77
N TYR A 128 11.44 -6.45 33.37
CA TYR A 128 11.22 -7.11 32.09
C TYR A 128 10.90 -6.16 30.93
N VAL A 129 10.26 -5.03 31.20
CA VAL A 129 9.75 -4.13 30.14
C VAL A 129 9.89 -2.64 30.45
N ILE A 130 10.21 -2.27 31.69
CA ILE A 130 10.33 -0.88 32.12
C ILE A 130 11.81 -0.47 32.10
N PRO A 131 12.21 0.51 31.27
CA PRO A 131 13.60 0.92 31.20
C PRO A 131 14.10 1.55 32.50
N SER A 132 15.31 1.19 32.94
CA SER A 132 16.03 1.95 33.95
C SER A 132 16.50 3.31 33.40
N GLY A 133 16.46 4.36 34.23
CA GLY A 133 16.91 5.70 33.87
C GLY A 133 16.03 6.44 32.85
N LYS A 134 16.65 7.32 32.04
CA LYS A 134 15.95 8.27 31.15
C LYS A 134 15.57 7.73 29.76
N THR A 135 15.63 6.41 29.54
CA THR A 135 15.32 5.83 28.22
C THR A 135 13.80 5.86 27.95
N PRO A 136 13.34 6.36 26.79
CA PRO A 136 11.91 6.32 26.43
C PRO A 136 11.40 4.88 26.33
N PHE A 137 10.19 4.63 26.84
CA PHE A 137 9.61 3.28 26.91
C PHE A 137 9.53 2.60 25.54
N GLY A 138 8.95 3.26 24.53
CA GLY A 138 8.83 2.68 23.19
C GLY A 138 10.16 2.42 22.49
N LEU A 139 11.25 3.11 22.86
CA LEU A 139 12.58 2.81 22.35
C LEU A 139 13.18 1.59 23.07
N HIS A 140 12.94 1.48 24.38
CA HIS A 140 13.41 0.37 25.18
C HIS A 140 12.75 -0.96 24.79
N THR A 141 11.42 -1.00 24.65
CA THR A 141 10.71 -2.23 24.27
C THR A 141 11.14 -2.74 22.89
N ARG A 142 11.42 -1.83 21.94
CA ARG A 142 12.02 -2.18 20.65
C ARG A 142 13.41 -2.79 20.77
N ARG A 143 14.27 -2.27 21.66
CA ARG A 143 15.61 -2.83 21.92
C ARG A 143 15.56 -4.22 22.54
N LEU A 144 14.52 -4.51 23.33
CA LEU A 144 14.30 -5.83 23.92
C LEU A 144 13.80 -6.86 22.90
N GLY A 145 13.36 -6.44 21.70
CA GLY A 145 12.86 -7.35 20.66
C GLY A 145 11.56 -8.07 21.04
N LEU A 146 10.84 -7.60 22.05
CA LEU A 146 9.58 -8.20 22.48
C LEU A 146 8.46 -7.87 21.48
N PHE A 147 7.71 -8.89 21.07
CA PHE A 147 6.51 -8.65 20.27
C PHE A 147 5.43 -8.06 21.16
N GLU A 148 4.77 -7.01 20.68
CA GLU A 148 3.70 -6.33 21.42
C GLU A 148 2.36 -6.49 20.69
N ARG A 149 1.31 -6.78 21.47
CA ARG A 149 -0.09 -6.74 21.03
C ARG A 149 -0.78 -5.61 21.76
N ARG A 150 -1.39 -4.68 21.03
CA ARG A 150 -2.13 -3.57 21.62
C ARG A 150 -3.63 -3.84 21.62
N ARG A 151 -4.33 -3.35 22.65
CA ARG A 151 -5.79 -3.42 22.73
C ARG A 151 -6.32 -2.12 23.32
N ILE A 152 -7.00 -1.33 22.51
CA ILE A 152 -7.59 -0.06 22.95
C ILE A 152 -8.86 -0.32 23.76
N PHE A 153 -8.92 0.21 24.98
CA PHE A 153 -10.07 0.09 25.87
C PHE A 153 -11.00 1.28 25.80
N GLY A 154 -10.47 2.47 25.52
CA GLY A 154 -11.24 3.71 25.45
C GLY A 154 -10.47 4.80 24.71
N ALA A 155 -11.21 5.67 24.05
CA ALA A 155 -10.71 6.84 23.36
C ALA A 155 -11.74 7.96 23.49
N GLY A 156 -11.28 9.19 23.68
CA GLY A 156 -12.17 10.31 24.00
C GLY A 156 -11.41 11.58 24.29
N VAL A 157 -11.99 12.40 25.16
CA VAL A 157 -11.31 13.56 25.75
C VAL A 157 -11.19 13.37 27.25
N THR A 158 -10.14 13.94 27.85
CA THR A 158 -9.94 13.90 29.30
C THR A 158 -11.00 14.73 30.01
N THR A 159 -11.52 14.23 31.14
CA THR A 159 -12.42 14.99 32.03
C THR A 159 -11.68 16.11 32.75
N ASP A 160 -10.45 15.82 33.15
CA ASP A 160 -9.58 16.68 33.95
C ASP A 160 -8.27 16.97 33.19
N PRO A 161 -7.48 17.97 33.63
CA PRO A 161 -6.14 18.17 33.11
C PRO A 161 -5.27 16.93 33.25
N PHE A 162 -4.45 16.64 32.25
CA PHE A 162 -3.54 15.50 32.22
C PHE A 162 -2.10 15.99 32.09
N GLY A 163 -1.39 16.05 33.21
CA GLY A 163 -0.06 16.67 33.26
C GLY A 163 -0.13 18.13 32.86
N LEU A 164 0.62 18.55 31.84
CA LEU A 164 0.55 19.94 31.32
C LEU A 164 -0.55 20.15 30.28
N LEU A 165 -1.33 19.12 29.95
CA LEU A 165 -2.42 19.21 28.97
C LEU A 165 -3.74 19.57 29.68
N PRO A 166 -4.54 20.51 29.14
CA PRO A 166 -5.79 20.93 29.78
C PRO A 166 -6.86 19.84 29.73
N ALA A 167 -7.93 20.00 30.52
CA ALA A 167 -9.14 19.19 30.36
C ALA A 167 -9.72 19.33 28.94
N GLY A 168 -10.39 18.29 28.44
CA GLY A 168 -10.88 18.24 27.07
C GLY A 168 -9.79 17.89 26.04
N SER A 169 -8.59 17.49 26.48
CA SER A 169 -7.53 17.04 25.58
C SER A 169 -7.86 15.65 25.01
N PRO A 170 -7.65 15.40 23.70
CA PRO A 170 -7.94 14.10 23.13
C PRO A 170 -6.93 13.07 23.62
N GLY A 171 -7.39 11.88 23.93
CA GLY A 171 -6.51 10.81 24.38
C GLY A 171 -7.18 9.45 24.33
N ARG A 172 -6.40 8.45 24.72
CA ARG A 172 -6.79 7.05 24.70
C ARG A 172 -6.14 6.27 25.81
N VAL A 173 -6.80 5.16 26.16
CA VAL A 173 -6.31 4.14 27.09
C VAL A 173 -6.28 2.80 26.39
N TYR A 174 -5.16 2.11 26.50
CA TYR A 174 -4.96 0.80 25.87
C TYR A 174 -4.00 -0.07 26.66
N GLU A 175 -4.18 -1.38 26.52
CA GLU A 175 -3.24 -2.39 27.00
C GLU A 175 -2.16 -2.66 25.94
N ILE A 176 -0.94 -2.90 26.40
CA ILE A 176 0.10 -3.58 25.63
C ILE A 176 0.40 -4.90 26.34
N GLU A 177 0.17 -6.02 25.66
CA GLU A 177 0.62 -7.35 26.07
C GLU A 177 1.89 -7.70 25.29
N PHE A 178 2.98 -7.98 26.00
CA PHE A 178 4.25 -8.39 25.42
C PHE A 178 4.35 -9.90 25.27
N SER A 179 5.24 -10.38 24.40
CA SER A 179 5.46 -11.82 24.15
C SER A 179 5.90 -12.60 25.39
N ASN A 180 6.48 -11.93 26.39
CA ASN A 180 6.81 -12.50 27.69
C ASN A 180 5.65 -12.47 28.69
N ARG A 181 4.41 -12.21 28.23
CA ARG A 181 3.17 -12.11 29.01
C ARG A 181 3.05 -10.93 29.95
N VAL A 182 4.08 -10.09 30.03
CA VAL A 182 4.00 -8.83 30.77
C VAL A 182 2.95 -7.93 30.11
N ARG A 183 2.15 -7.26 30.93
CA ARG A 183 1.10 -6.36 30.48
C ARG A 183 1.29 -4.98 31.09
N VAL A 184 1.10 -3.96 30.28
CA VAL A 184 1.09 -2.58 30.75
C VAL A 184 -0.18 -1.87 30.28
N LEU A 185 -0.65 -0.93 31.08
CA LEU A 185 -1.78 -0.07 30.74
C LEU A 185 -1.23 1.32 30.38
N VAL A 186 -1.51 1.79 29.17
CA VAL A 186 -1.01 3.07 28.66
C VAL A 186 -2.16 4.05 28.52
N HIS A 187 -2.01 5.23 29.13
CA HIS A 187 -2.78 6.42 28.83
C HIS A 187 -1.91 7.33 27.99
N GLU A 188 -2.39 7.68 26.81
CA GLU A 188 -1.69 8.54 25.86
C GLU A 188 -2.63 9.70 25.53
N VAL A 189 -2.23 10.91 25.94
CA VAL A 189 -3.02 12.14 25.80
C VAL A 189 -2.24 13.12 24.94
N PHE A 190 -2.95 13.76 24.00
CA PHE A 190 -2.37 14.64 22.99
C PHE A 190 -2.75 16.09 23.25
N ASN A 191 -1.88 17.01 22.87
CA ASN A 191 -2.18 18.42 22.98
C ASN A 191 -3.26 18.81 21.94
N PRO A 192 -4.38 19.42 22.37
CA PRO A 192 -5.49 19.79 21.49
C PRO A 192 -5.11 20.82 20.41
N ARG A 193 -4.00 21.53 20.59
CA ARG A 193 -3.42 22.42 19.57
C ARG A 193 -2.97 21.66 18.31
N PHE A 194 -2.44 20.45 18.47
CA PHE A 194 -1.94 19.63 17.36
C PHE A 194 -2.93 18.54 16.96
N VAL A 195 -3.79 18.12 17.89
CA VAL A 195 -4.82 17.10 17.67
C VAL A 195 -6.17 17.70 18.00
N ALA A 196 -6.88 18.21 16.99
CA ALA A 196 -8.10 19.01 17.20
C ALA A 196 -9.29 18.17 17.74
N THR A 197 -10.07 18.74 18.66
CA THR A 197 -11.21 18.04 19.29
C THR A 197 -12.58 18.42 18.73
N ASN A 198 -12.65 19.46 17.89
CA ASN A 198 -13.89 19.95 17.26
C ASN A 198 -13.78 19.93 15.72
N ALA A 199 -14.88 19.59 15.04
CA ALA A 199 -15.00 19.74 13.59
C ALA A 199 -15.07 21.24 13.18
N PRO A 200 -14.55 21.66 12.00
CA PRO A 200 -14.68 23.03 11.52
C PRO A 200 -16.15 23.47 11.44
N GLY A 201 -16.42 24.69 11.90
CA GLY A 201 -17.74 25.21 12.21
C GLY A 201 -18.76 25.25 11.07
N THR A 202 -19.99 24.97 11.48
CA THR A 202 -21.27 25.13 10.79
C THR A 202 -21.54 26.62 10.52
N VAL A 203 -21.74 27.00 9.27
CA VAL A 203 -22.50 28.23 8.94
C VAL A 203 -23.99 27.83 8.89
N LEU A 204 -24.80 28.46 9.73
CA LEU A 204 -26.24 28.25 9.81
C LEU A 204 -26.93 28.80 8.56
N VAL A 205 -27.63 27.94 7.81
CA VAL A 205 -28.75 28.35 6.95
C VAL A 205 -29.95 27.45 7.27
N LYS A 206 -31.09 28.10 7.50
CA LYS A 206 -32.36 27.57 8.01
C LYS A 206 -33.27 27.19 6.83
N GLY A 207 -33.91 26.01 6.85
CA GLY A 207 -35.10 25.72 6.03
C GLY A 207 -35.15 24.36 5.32
N ASP A 208 -36.07 23.51 5.80
CA ASP A 208 -36.84 22.41 5.16
C ASP A 208 -36.20 21.14 4.55
N ARG A 209 -36.89 20.01 4.81
CA ARG A 209 -36.60 18.58 4.51
C ARG A 209 -37.04 18.19 3.07
N PRO A 210 -36.91 16.93 2.57
CA PRO A 210 -36.17 15.73 3.03
C PRO A 210 -35.29 15.04 1.93
N VAL A 211 -34.42 14.14 2.42
CA VAL A 211 -33.74 12.97 1.78
C VAL A 211 -33.74 12.88 0.25
N THR A 212 -32.58 13.16 -0.35
CA THR A 212 -32.03 12.47 -1.52
C THR A 212 -30.53 12.82 -1.61
N GLY A 213 -29.70 11.89 -2.05
CA GLY A 213 -28.34 12.22 -2.47
C GLY A 213 -27.27 11.30 -1.92
N ILE A 214 -26.83 10.38 -2.79
CA ILE A 214 -25.50 9.78 -2.79
C ILE A 214 -24.49 10.88 -2.43
N THR A 215 -23.95 10.85 -1.21
CA THR A 215 -23.00 11.87 -0.77
C THR A 215 -21.63 11.54 -1.33
N GLN A 216 -21.10 12.51 -2.09
CA GLN A 216 -19.77 12.51 -2.68
C GLN A 216 -18.69 12.15 -1.65
N VAL A 217 -17.72 11.39 -2.13
CA VAL A 217 -16.61 10.81 -1.38
C VAL A 217 -15.53 11.87 -1.14
N ALA A 218 -15.10 12.05 0.11
CA ALA A 218 -13.84 12.74 0.43
C ALA A 218 -12.63 11.80 0.20
N PRO A 219 -11.48 12.33 -0.26
CA PRO A 219 -10.39 11.57 -0.87
C PRO A 219 -9.55 10.80 0.18
N GLY A 220 -9.22 9.54 -0.09
CA GLY A 220 -8.33 8.76 0.79
C GLY A 220 -8.05 7.32 0.35
N GLU A 221 -8.98 6.64 -0.32
CA GLU A 221 -8.76 5.28 -0.84
C GLU A 221 -9.38 5.14 -2.23
N HIS A 222 -8.72 5.69 -3.24
CA HIS A 222 -9.16 5.54 -4.63
C HIS A 222 -9.17 4.04 -4.99
N HIS A 223 -10.29 3.57 -5.53
CA HIS A 223 -10.51 2.20 -6.03
C HIS A 223 -10.61 1.05 -5.01
N GLN A 224 -10.77 1.32 -3.70
CA GLN A 224 -11.25 0.28 -2.78
C GLN A 224 -12.79 0.17 -2.85
N PRO A 225 -13.36 -1.05 -2.80
CA PRO A 225 -14.80 -1.24 -2.76
C PRO A 225 -15.39 -0.81 -1.42
N ARG A 226 -16.62 -0.31 -1.45
CA ARG A 226 -17.40 -0.03 -0.25
C ARG A 226 -18.17 -1.29 0.13
N TRP A 227 -17.62 -2.09 1.04
CA TRP A 227 -18.30 -3.28 1.54
C TRP A 227 -19.57 -2.88 2.32
N PRO A 228 -20.74 -3.48 2.02
CA PRO A 228 -21.98 -3.12 2.71
C PRO A 228 -21.98 -3.47 4.20
N VAL A 229 -21.23 -4.51 4.59
CA VAL A 229 -21.21 -5.05 5.95
C VAL A 229 -19.78 -5.28 6.42
N GLU A 230 -19.30 -4.46 7.36
CA GLU A 230 -17.91 -4.51 7.85
C GLU A 230 -17.60 -5.87 8.53
N SER A 231 -18.54 -6.44 9.28
CA SER A 231 -18.30 -7.74 9.94
C SER A 231 -18.10 -8.89 8.94
N GLU A 232 -18.66 -8.80 7.73
CA GLU A 232 -18.46 -9.82 6.70
C GLU A 232 -17.05 -9.72 6.10
N VAL A 233 -16.57 -8.52 5.76
CA VAL A 233 -15.18 -8.37 5.26
C VAL A 233 -14.16 -8.77 6.34
N GLN A 234 -14.40 -8.46 7.61
CA GLN A 234 -13.54 -8.91 8.71
C GLN A 234 -13.49 -10.44 8.83
N HIS A 235 -14.63 -11.11 8.64
CA HIS A 235 -14.67 -12.57 8.60
C HIS A 235 -13.91 -13.12 7.39
N VAL A 236 -14.12 -12.56 6.21
CA VAL A 236 -13.41 -12.93 4.97
C VAL A 236 -11.90 -12.77 5.11
N ARG A 237 -11.42 -11.64 5.66
CA ARG A 237 -10.00 -11.42 5.94
C ARG A 237 -9.42 -12.51 6.85
N LYS A 238 -10.16 -12.94 7.88
CA LYS A 238 -9.73 -14.05 8.76
C LYS A 238 -9.66 -15.39 8.02
N VAL A 239 -10.64 -15.67 7.16
CA VAL A 239 -10.62 -16.89 6.33
C VAL A 239 -9.39 -16.89 5.42
N LEU A 240 -9.16 -15.81 4.65
CA LEU A 240 -8.01 -15.68 3.75
C LEU A 240 -6.66 -15.71 4.49
N ALA A 241 -6.60 -15.23 5.73
CA ALA A 241 -5.41 -15.36 6.57
C ALA A 241 -5.12 -16.80 7.03
N SER A 242 -6.13 -17.68 6.99
CA SER A 242 -6.03 -19.08 7.46
C SER A 242 -5.84 -20.11 6.34
N VAL A 243 -6.13 -19.75 5.09
CA VAL A 243 -5.95 -20.66 3.95
C VAL A 243 -4.47 -20.82 3.58
N ASP A 244 -4.19 -21.90 2.86
CA ASP A 244 -2.88 -22.14 2.25
C ASP A 244 -2.51 -21.01 1.29
N PRO A 245 -1.21 -20.70 1.15
CA PRO A 245 -0.76 -19.73 0.16
C PRO A 245 -0.97 -20.25 -1.27
N LEU A 246 -1.22 -19.34 -2.23
CA LEU A 246 -1.38 -19.71 -3.64
C LEU A 246 -0.03 -20.05 -4.29
N VAL A 247 1.03 -19.34 -3.90
CA VAL A 247 2.40 -19.58 -4.36
C VAL A 247 3.35 -19.71 -3.18
N SER A 248 4.55 -20.27 -3.38
CA SER A 248 5.54 -20.34 -2.31
C SER A 248 6.50 -19.13 -2.33
N ALA A 249 7.04 -18.77 -1.17
CA ALA A 249 8.09 -17.75 -1.11
C ALA A 249 9.35 -18.17 -1.89
N ALA A 250 9.61 -19.48 -2.02
CA ALA A 250 10.70 -20.00 -2.84
C ALA A 250 10.46 -19.71 -4.33
N ASP A 251 9.23 -19.89 -4.83
CA ASP A 251 8.90 -19.60 -6.22
C ASP A 251 8.95 -18.09 -6.52
N CYS A 252 8.57 -17.24 -5.56
CA CYS A 252 8.77 -15.78 -5.68
C CYS A 252 10.26 -15.43 -5.81
N ARG A 253 11.14 -16.08 -5.05
CA ARG A 253 12.60 -15.90 -5.16
C ARG A 253 13.16 -16.44 -6.48
N ASN A 254 12.62 -17.56 -6.97
CA ASN A 254 12.98 -18.09 -8.28
C ASN A 254 12.64 -17.05 -9.36
N LEU A 255 11.42 -16.51 -9.37
CA LEU A 255 11.06 -15.43 -10.29
C LEU A 255 11.97 -14.19 -10.12
N HIS A 256 12.29 -13.81 -8.88
CA HIS A 256 13.20 -12.69 -8.64
C HIS A 256 14.57 -12.92 -9.29
N ALA A 257 15.17 -14.10 -9.12
CA ALA A 257 16.44 -14.47 -9.76
C ALA A 257 16.33 -14.46 -11.29
N GLU A 258 15.21 -14.95 -11.83
CA GLU A 258 14.91 -14.93 -13.27
C GLU A 258 14.82 -13.50 -13.83
N LEU A 259 14.27 -12.56 -13.06
CA LEU A 259 14.17 -11.15 -13.40
C LEU A 259 15.45 -10.34 -13.09
N ALA A 260 16.38 -10.89 -12.32
CA ALA A 260 17.71 -10.30 -12.11
C ALA A 260 18.69 -10.69 -13.23
N ALA A 261 18.47 -11.84 -13.87
CA ALA A 261 19.24 -12.31 -15.01
C ALA A 261 18.96 -11.50 -16.29
N PRO A 262 19.88 -11.52 -17.29
CA PRO A 262 19.67 -10.89 -18.61
C PRO A 262 18.63 -11.67 -19.41
N THR A 263 17.36 -11.42 -19.11
CA THR A 263 16.18 -12.09 -19.68
C THR A 263 15.20 -11.09 -20.21
N PHE A 264 14.41 -11.53 -21.19
CA PHE A 264 13.24 -10.79 -21.65
C PHE A 264 11.99 -11.24 -20.91
N LEU A 265 11.22 -10.32 -20.33
CA LEU A 265 9.95 -10.64 -19.67
C LEU A 265 8.79 -10.63 -20.68
N LEU A 266 8.10 -11.76 -20.84
CA LEU A 266 6.75 -11.78 -21.41
C LEU A 266 5.74 -11.83 -20.26
N GLN A 267 5.07 -10.71 -20.00
CA GLN A 267 3.93 -10.66 -19.09
C GLN A 267 2.61 -10.54 -19.86
N ALA A 268 1.74 -11.55 -19.85
CA ALA A 268 0.50 -11.46 -20.63
C ALA A 268 -0.64 -12.33 -20.11
N GLY A 269 -1.88 -11.99 -20.46
CA GLY A 269 -3.06 -12.77 -20.09
C GLY A 269 -4.33 -11.93 -20.14
N ASP A 270 -5.35 -12.32 -19.37
CA ASP A 270 -6.64 -11.64 -19.42
C ASP A 270 -6.54 -10.18 -18.89
N CYS A 271 -7.41 -9.32 -19.40
CA CYS A 271 -7.57 -7.97 -18.85
C CYS A 271 -8.11 -8.05 -17.41
N ALA A 272 -9.21 -8.77 -17.24
CA ALA A 272 -9.78 -9.20 -15.98
C ALA A 272 -10.27 -10.64 -16.15
N GLU A 273 -9.88 -11.53 -15.26
CA GLU A 273 -10.45 -12.87 -15.17
C GLU A 273 -11.90 -12.77 -14.65
N THR A 274 -12.77 -13.67 -15.12
CA THR A 274 -14.13 -13.82 -14.61
C THR A 274 -14.30 -15.23 -14.08
N PHE A 275 -15.11 -15.41 -13.03
CA PHE A 275 -15.41 -16.73 -12.48
C PHE A 275 -16.13 -17.62 -13.49
N ARG A 276 -16.95 -17.01 -14.36
CA ARG A 276 -17.67 -17.72 -15.42
C ARG A 276 -16.72 -18.27 -16.48
N ASP A 277 -15.78 -17.45 -16.91
CA ASP A 277 -14.91 -17.79 -18.04
C ASP A 277 -13.65 -18.55 -17.59
N ASN A 278 -13.41 -18.68 -16.26
CA ASN A 278 -12.33 -19.49 -15.66
C ASN A 278 -12.57 -21.01 -15.78
N THR A 279 -12.61 -21.50 -17.02
CA THR A 279 -12.79 -22.91 -17.36
C THR A 279 -11.42 -23.58 -17.59
N PRO A 280 -11.28 -24.90 -17.35
CA PRO A 280 -10.04 -25.61 -17.63
C PRO A 280 -9.53 -25.40 -19.07
N ARG A 281 -10.44 -25.41 -20.05
CA ARG A 281 -10.12 -25.15 -21.46
C ARG A 281 -9.51 -23.75 -21.66
N SER A 282 -10.15 -22.71 -21.13
CA SER A 282 -9.65 -21.34 -21.27
C SER A 282 -8.27 -21.15 -20.64
N VAL A 283 -8.05 -21.76 -19.48
CA VAL A 283 -6.78 -21.71 -18.74
C VAL A 283 -5.68 -22.40 -19.55
N VAL A 284 -5.93 -23.61 -20.02
CA VAL A 284 -4.98 -24.38 -20.85
C VAL A 284 -4.66 -23.65 -22.15
N ASN A 285 -5.68 -23.12 -22.87
CA ASN A 285 -5.47 -22.36 -24.10
C ASN A 285 -4.58 -21.13 -23.86
N ARG A 286 -4.83 -20.39 -22.78
CA ARG A 286 -4.04 -19.22 -22.41
C ARG A 286 -2.60 -19.58 -22.05
N ILE A 287 -2.38 -20.64 -21.26
CA ILE A 287 -1.02 -21.12 -20.94
C ILE A 287 -0.28 -21.54 -22.22
N ALA A 288 -0.94 -22.29 -23.11
CA ALA A 288 -0.36 -22.73 -24.38
C ALA A 288 0.03 -21.54 -25.28
N LEU A 289 -0.82 -20.52 -25.35
CA LEU A 289 -0.52 -19.29 -26.11
C LEU A 289 0.69 -18.56 -25.52
N LEU A 290 0.74 -18.37 -24.19
CA LEU A 290 1.88 -17.70 -23.52
C LEU A 290 3.21 -18.41 -23.78
N ARG A 291 3.21 -19.74 -23.73
CA ARG A 291 4.40 -20.55 -24.03
C ARG A 291 4.80 -20.42 -25.49
N THR A 292 3.84 -20.55 -26.41
CA THR A 292 4.09 -20.41 -27.85
C THR A 292 4.67 -19.04 -28.19
N MET A 293 4.16 -17.97 -27.58
CA MET A 293 4.74 -16.63 -27.75
C MET A 293 6.18 -16.55 -27.21
N SER A 294 6.41 -17.10 -26.02
CA SER A 294 7.76 -17.11 -25.42
C SER A 294 8.76 -17.87 -26.29
N ASP A 295 8.36 -19.03 -26.81
CA ASP A 295 9.18 -19.85 -27.69
C ASP A 295 9.49 -19.12 -29.01
N ARG A 296 8.52 -18.40 -29.60
CA ARG A 296 8.74 -17.59 -30.81
C ARG A 296 9.69 -16.43 -30.58
N ILE A 297 9.52 -15.68 -29.49
CA ILE A 297 10.42 -14.57 -29.13
C ILE A 297 11.84 -15.11 -28.92
N ALA A 298 11.99 -16.20 -28.17
CA ALA A 298 13.28 -16.80 -27.88
C ALA A 298 13.96 -17.35 -29.15
N ALA A 299 13.22 -18.03 -30.02
CA ALA A 299 13.74 -18.58 -31.26
C ALA A 299 14.21 -17.49 -32.23
N ALA A 300 13.50 -16.37 -32.31
CA ALA A 300 13.84 -15.27 -33.21
C ALA A 300 15.01 -14.41 -32.71
N SER A 301 15.12 -14.22 -31.39
CA SER A 301 16.10 -13.29 -30.79
C SER A 301 17.33 -13.95 -30.14
N GLY A 302 17.32 -15.28 -29.97
CA GLY A 302 18.30 -16.00 -29.14
C GLY A 302 18.25 -15.63 -27.64
N THR A 303 17.31 -14.77 -27.23
CA THR A 303 17.21 -14.27 -25.85
C THR A 303 16.32 -15.19 -25.02
N ARG A 304 16.73 -15.46 -23.77
CA ARG A 304 15.93 -16.24 -22.84
C ARG A 304 14.71 -15.44 -22.37
N VAL A 305 13.53 -16.04 -22.47
CA VAL A 305 12.26 -15.41 -22.09
C VAL A 305 11.76 -15.95 -20.75
N VAL A 306 11.40 -15.06 -19.84
CA VAL A 306 10.69 -15.37 -18.58
C VAL A 306 9.22 -15.09 -18.80
N THR A 307 8.37 -16.10 -18.57
CA THR A 307 6.93 -16.02 -18.83
C THR A 307 6.15 -15.80 -17.54
N VAL A 308 5.41 -14.70 -17.47
CA VAL A 308 4.53 -14.35 -16.35
C VAL A 308 3.11 -14.15 -16.87
N GLY A 309 2.17 -14.97 -16.41
CA GLY A 309 0.77 -14.84 -16.76
C GLY A 309 0.06 -13.76 -15.96
N ARG A 310 -0.86 -13.02 -16.60
CA ARG A 310 -1.96 -12.31 -15.91
C ARG A 310 -3.07 -13.33 -15.65
N ILE A 311 -2.92 -14.10 -14.59
CA ILE A 311 -3.64 -15.36 -14.37
C ILE A 311 -3.65 -15.72 -12.89
N ALA A 312 -4.70 -16.41 -12.45
CA ALA A 312 -4.88 -16.90 -11.09
C ALA A 312 -4.90 -15.78 -10.03
N GLY A 313 -5.53 -14.66 -10.34
CA GLY A 313 -5.71 -13.58 -9.36
C GLY A 313 -6.23 -12.26 -9.93
N GLN A 314 -6.34 -12.11 -11.25
CA GLN A 314 -6.68 -10.86 -11.91
C GLN A 314 -8.20 -10.60 -11.93
N TYR A 315 -8.86 -10.72 -10.78
CA TYR A 315 -10.32 -10.62 -10.62
C TYR A 315 -10.81 -9.23 -10.19
N ALA A 316 -9.91 -8.24 -10.13
CA ALA A 316 -10.23 -6.87 -9.73
C ALA A 316 -9.77 -5.87 -10.81
N LYS A 317 -10.51 -4.77 -10.96
CA LYS A 317 -10.20 -3.75 -11.96
C LYS A 317 -10.48 -2.32 -11.46
N PRO A 318 -9.52 -1.39 -11.57
CA PRO A 318 -9.78 0.02 -11.26
C PRO A 318 -10.66 0.63 -12.37
N ARG A 319 -11.60 1.50 -11.98
CA ARG A 319 -12.53 2.16 -12.89
C ARG A 319 -12.40 3.68 -12.84
N SER A 320 -12.38 4.32 -14.00
CA SER A 320 -12.35 5.79 -14.11
C SER A 320 -13.58 6.47 -13.51
N ALA A 321 -14.73 5.80 -13.52
CA ALA A 321 -15.97 6.25 -12.90
C ALA A 321 -16.46 5.23 -11.88
N THR A 322 -16.97 5.72 -10.76
CA THR A 322 -17.57 4.90 -9.69
C THR A 322 -18.95 4.36 -10.07
N VAL A 323 -19.58 4.94 -11.10
CA VAL A 323 -20.88 4.53 -11.63
C VAL A 323 -20.81 4.28 -13.13
N GLU A 324 -21.68 3.40 -13.60
CA GLU A 324 -21.90 3.04 -15.00
C GLU A 324 -23.36 3.37 -15.35
N ARG A 325 -23.57 4.00 -16.51
CA ARG A 325 -24.89 4.37 -17.02
C ARG A 325 -25.22 3.56 -18.27
N ARG A 326 -26.41 2.96 -18.32
CA ARG A 326 -26.96 2.34 -19.53
C ARG A 326 -28.42 2.76 -19.66
N GLY A 327 -28.73 3.51 -20.72
CA GLY A 327 -30.03 4.18 -20.84
C GLY A 327 -30.27 5.13 -19.66
N GLU A 328 -31.44 5.05 -19.05
CA GLU A 328 -31.82 5.86 -17.89
C GLU A 328 -31.27 5.34 -16.54
N LEU A 329 -30.78 4.10 -16.52
CA LEU A 329 -30.34 3.44 -15.28
C LEU A 329 -28.87 3.76 -14.99
N THR A 330 -28.58 4.24 -13.77
CA THR A 330 -27.24 4.48 -13.25
C THR A 330 -26.97 3.53 -12.08
N LEU A 331 -25.96 2.67 -12.20
CA LEU A 331 -25.57 1.69 -11.17
C LEU A 331 -24.08 1.83 -10.81
N PRO A 332 -23.61 1.27 -9.68
CA PRO A 332 -22.18 1.16 -9.43
C PRO A 332 -21.45 0.45 -10.58
N SER A 333 -20.24 0.93 -10.89
CA SER A 333 -19.39 0.31 -11.90
C SER A 333 -19.04 -1.13 -11.50
N TYR A 334 -18.88 -2.00 -12.50
CA TYR A 334 -18.29 -3.31 -12.34
C TYR A 334 -16.80 -3.15 -12.02
N LEU A 335 -16.37 -3.69 -10.87
CA LEU A 335 -15.01 -3.56 -10.33
C LEU A 335 -14.22 -4.88 -10.43
N GLY A 336 -14.74 -5.86 -11.18
CA GLY A 336 -14.20 -7.22 -11.26
C GLY A 336 -14.96 -8.18 -10.35
N ASP A 337 -14.92 -9.47 -10.71
CA ASP A 337 -15.69 -10.53 -10.04
C ASP A 337 -15.34 -10.70 -8.56
N ALA A 338 -14.13 -10.32 -8.14
CA ALA A 338 -13.75 -10.28 -6.72
C ALA A 338 -14.55 -9.25 -5.90
N VAL A 339 -15.25 -8.32 -6.55
CA VAL A 339 -16.04 -7.26 -5.91
C VAL A 339 -17.52 -7.41 -6.19
N ASN A 340 -17.94 -7.36 -7.45
CA ASN A 340 -19.34 -7.40 -7.88
C ASN A 340 -19.46 -8.03 -9.28
N SER A 341 -20.68 -8.16 -9.82
CA SER A 341 -20.89 -8.91 -11.07
C SER A 341 -20.93 -8.02 -12.32
N VAL A 342 -20.65 -8.64 -13.48
CA VAL A 342 -20.72 -7.98 -14.79
C VAL A 342 -22.16 -7.57 -15.14
N GLU A 343 -23.15 -8.35 -14.72
CA GLU A 343 -24.57 -8.14 -14.92
C GLU A 343 -24.99 -6.75 -14.45
N PHE A 344 -25.71 -6.02 -15.31
CA PHE A 344 -26.09 -4.63 -15.05
C PHE A 344 -27.45 -4.57 -14.33
N SER A 345 -27.46 -4.96 -13.05
CA SER A 345 -28.64 -4.85 -12.18
C SER A 345 -28.27 -4.30 -10.81
N ALA A 346 -29.24 -3.66 -10.13
CA ALA A 346 -29.00 -3.07 -8.81
C ALA A 346 -28.48 -4.07 -7.79
N ARG A 347 -28.98 -5.32 -7.81
CA ARG A 347 -28.54 -6.40 -6.93
C ARG A 347 -27.10 -6.83 -7.23
N GLU A 348 -26.81 -7.10 -8.51
CA GLU A 348 -25.53 -7.67 -8.93
C GLU A 348 -24.36 -6.68 -8.84
N ARG A 349 -24.65 -5.37 -8.78
CA ARG A 349 -23.65 -4.32 -8.63
C ARG A 349 -23.31 -3.98 -7.17
N ILE A 350 -24.00 -4.57 -6.19
CA ILE A 350 -23.63 -4.43 -4.76
C ILE A 350 -22.33 -5.21 -4.51
N PRO A 351 -21.27 -4.58 -3.95
CA PRO A 351 -20.06 -5.28 -3.57
C PRO A 351 -20.32 -6.42 -2.57
N ASN A 352 -19.75 -7.59 -2.82
CA ASN A 352 -19.90 -8.77 -1.97
C ASN A 352 -18.52 -9.26 -1.50
N PRO A 353 -18.14 -9.08 -0.22
CA PRO A 353 -16.82 -9.47 0.26
C PRO A 353 -16.57 -10.99 0.18
N ARG A 354 -17.62 -11.83 0.14
CA ARG A 354 -17.46 -13.29 -0.05
C ARG A 354 -16.82 -13.63 -1.39
N ASN A 355 -16.90 -12.74 -2.38
CA ASN A 355 -16.25 -12.95 -3.67
C ASN A 355 -14.72 -12.96 -3.57
N LEU A 356 -14.12 -12.40 -2.52
CA LEU A 356 -12.68 -12.52 -2.28
C LEU A 356 -12.28 -13.97 -1.98
N ILE A 357 -13.09 -14.70 -1.20
CA ILE A 357 -12.87 -16.15 -0.94
C ILE A 357 -13.02 -16.92 -2.25
N ARG A 358 -14.03 -16.58 -3.06
CA ARG A 358 -14.25 -17.21 -4.36
C ARG A 358 -13.08 -16.94 -5.32
N ALA A 359 -12.55 -15.72 -5.35
CA ALA A 359 -11.37 -15.39 -6.13
C ALA A 359 -10.17 -16.26 -5.74
N TYR A 360 -9.91 -16.43 -4.43
CA TYR A 360 -8.88 -17.37 -3.95
C TYR A 360 -9.12 -18.80 -4.43
N GLN A 361 -10.34 -19.31 -4.35
CA GLN A 361 -10.69 -20.68 -4.79
C GLN A 361 -10.50 -20.86 -6.30
N GLU A 362 -10.93 -19.89 -7.11
CA GLU A 362 -10.75 -19.92 -8.56
C GLU A 362 -9.27 -19.80 -8.95
N SER A 363 -8.50 -18.95 -8.25
CA SER A 363 -7.04 -18.86 -8.39
C SER A 363 -6.34 -20.17 -8.09
N SER A 364 -6.66 -20.82 -6.96
CA SER A 364 -6.10 -22.11 -6.55
C SER A 364 -6.39 -23.20 -7.59
N LYS A 365 -7.64 -23.24 -8.10
CA LYS A 365 -8.03 -24.14 -9.19
C LYS A 365 -7.22 -23.87 -10.47
N THR A 366 -7.05 -22.61 -10.86
CA THR A 366 -6.24 -22.24 -12.02
C THR A 366 -4.79 -22.70 -11.89
N LEU A 367 -4.18 -22.51 -10.71
CA LEU A 367 -2.81 -22.95 -10.41
C LEU A 367 -2.64 -24.46 -10.54
N SER A 368 -3.66 -25.26 -10.19
CA SER A 368 -3.60 -26.71 -10.38
C SER A 368 -3.41 -27.13 -11.85
N PHE A 369 -3.90 -26.32 -12.80
CA PHE A 369 -3.69 -26.52 -14.24
C PHE A 369 -2.37 -25.92 -14.75
N MET A 370 -1.72 -25.06 -13.97
CA MET A 370 -0.44 -24.43 -14.30
C MET A 370 0.77 -25.26 -13.85
N ALA A 371 0.58 -26.27 -12.99
CA ALA A 371 1.67 -27.08 -12.47
C ALA A 371 2.56 -27.64 -13.60
N GLY A 372 3.87 -27.39 -13.54
CA GLY A 372 4.83 -27.82 -14.55
C GLY A 372 4.81 -27.04 -15.87
N SER A 373 4.02 -25.97 -15.99
CA SER A 373 3.94 -25.17 -17.23
C SER A 373 5.15 -24.27 -17.47
N GLY A 374 5.92 -23.95 -16.43
CA GLY A 374 7.01 -22.95 -16.48
C GLY A 374 6.52 -21.50 -16.51
N VAL A 375 5.22 -21.25 -16.28
CA VAL A 375 4.61 -19.91 -16.27
C VAL A 375 4.39 -19.44 -14.84
N PHE A 376 4.90 -18.27 -14.48
CA PHE A 376 4.63 -17.62 -13.20
C PHE A 376 3.30 -16.86 -13.23
N THR A 377 2.77 -16.45 -12.07
CA THR A 377 1.49 -15.72 -11.94
C THR A 377 1.70 -14.27 -11.56
N SER A 378 0.76 -13.43 -12.00
CA SER A 378 0.70 -12.01 -11.61
C SER A 378 -0.71 -11.45 -11.69
N HIS A 379 -0.97 -10.46 -10.84
CA HIS A 379 -2.16 -9.60 -10.88
C HIS A 379 -1.87 -8.20 -10.32
N GLU A 380 -2.79 -7.26 -10.56
CA GLU A 380 -2.77 -5.95 -9.92
C GLU A 380 -3.09 -6.13 -8.44
N ALA A 381 -2.18 -5.73 -7.55
CA ALA A 381 -2.39 -5.77 -6.09
C ALA A 381 -3.41 -4.71 -5.67
N LEU A 382 -4.65 -4.80 -6.14
CA LEU A 382 -5.64 -3.74 -6.07
C LEU A 382 -6.44 -3.80 -4.77
N LEU A 383 -6.96 -4.98 -4.41
CA LEU A 383 -7.86 -5.15 -3.26
C LEU A 383 -7.04 -5.50 -2.03
N LEU A 384 -6.73 -4.51 -1.19
CA LEU A 384 -5.86 -4.72 -0.02
C LEU A 384 -6.48 -5.67 1.02
N ASP A 385 -7.79 -5.88 0.96
CA ASP A 385 -8.53 -6.88 1.75
C ASP A 385 -8.34 -8.32 1.28
N TYR A 386 -7.75 -8.51 0.11
CA TYR A 386 -7.33 -9.78 -0.45
C TYR A 386 -5.82 -9.98 -0.26
N GLU A 387 -5.02 -8.98 -0.63
CA GLU A 387 -3.55 -9.07 -0.62
C GLU A 387 -2.96 -9.17 0.80
N ARG A 388 -3.42 -8.31 1.73
CA ARG A 388 -2.85 -8.30 3.10
C ARG A 388 -3.09 -9.61 3.84
N PRO A 389 -4.30 -10.21 3.81
CA PRO A 389 -4.52 -11.51 4.42
C PRO A 389 -3.80 -12.66 3.73
N LEU A 390 -3.42 -12.58 2.45
CA LEU A 390 -2.66 -13.64 1.75
C LEU A 390 -1.14 -13.49 1.92
N SER A 391 -0.69 -12.40 2.56
CA SER A 391 0.71 -12.23 2.90
C SER A 391 1.16 -13.16 4.04
N ARG A 392 2.34 -13.76 3.90
CA ARG A 392 2.97 -14.65 4.89
C ARG A 392 4.41 -14.23 5.14
N ARG A 393 4.91 -14.47 6.35
CA ARG A 393 6.35 -14.40 6.62
C ARG A 393 6.98 -15.72 6.21
N SER A 394 8.06 -15.66 5.44
CA SER A 394 8.86 -16.85 5.16
C SER A 394 9.54 -17.32 6.46
N PRO A 395 9.46 -18.61 6.81
CA PRO A 395 10.13 -19.16 7.99
C PRO A 395 11.66 -19.00 7.94
N ASP A 396 12.24 -19.04 6.75
CA ASP A 396 13.71 -19.11 6.55
C ASP A 396 14.41 -17.81 6.95
N HIS A 397 13.84 -16.66 6.59
CA HIS A 397 14.47 -15.35 6.73
C HIS A 397 13.53 -14.24 7.26
N GLY A 398 12.27 -14.56 7.53
CA GLY A 398 11.33 -13.63 8.16
C GLY A 398 10.76 -12.51 7.26
N TYR A 399 11.27 -12.34 6.03
CA TYR A 399 10.66 -11.46 5.03
C TYR A 399 9.21 -11.82 4.75
N ARG A 400 8.39 -10.80 4.55
CA ARG A 400 6.98 -10.94 4.18
C ARG A 400 6.88 -11.06 2.66
N TYR A 401 6.15 -12.05 2.19
CA TYR A 401 5.73 -12.17 0.80
C TYR A 401 4.22 -12.08 0.76
N ASP A 402 3.68 -11.41 -0.24
CA ASP A 402 2.31 -11.65 -0.63
C ASP A 402 2.26 -12.92 -1.48
N LEU A 403 1.68 -13.97 -0.93
CA LEU A 403 1.63 -15.28 -1.59
C LEU A 403 0.33 -15.47 -2.37
N SER A 404 -0.33 -14.37 -2.76
CA SER A 404 -1.42 -14.37 -3.73
C SER A 404 -0.92 -14.60 -5.17
N ALA A 405 0.29 -14.15 -5.51
CA ALA A 405 0.94 -14.37 -6.80
C ALA A 405 2.47 -14.22 -6.74
N HIS A 406 3.16 -14.62 -7.79
CA HIS A 406 4.62 -14.51 -7.85
C HIS A 406 5.09 -13.07 -8.01
N LEU A 407 4.51 -12.34 -8.97
CA LEU A 407 4.75 -10.91 -9.21
C LEU A 407 3.45 -10.12 -9.02
N LEU A 408 3.54 -8.97 -8.38
CA LEU A 408 2.41 -8.07 -8.17
C LEU A 408 2.69 -6.71 -8.80
N TRP A 409 1.69 -6.07 -9.40
CA TRP A 409 1.84 -4.70 -9.88
C TRP A 409 0.88 -3.71 -9.25
N ILE A 410 1.32 -2.45 -9.24
CA ILE A 410 0.53 -1.28 -8.84
C ILE A 410 0.07 -0.55 -10.10
N GLY A 411 -1.23 -0.30 -10.19
CA GLY A 411 -1.83 0.39 -11.33
C GLY A 411 -1.56 1.89 -11.36
N GLU A 412 -1.74 2.49 -12.54
CA GLU A 412 -1.55 3.94 -12.76
C GLU A 412 -2.39 4.80 -11.80
N ARG A 413 -3.54 4.31 -11.37
CA ARG A 413 -4.50 5.05 -10.52
C ARG A 413 -4.27 4.82 -9.02
N THR A 414 -3.38 3.90 -8.65
CA THR A 414 -3.11 3.50 -7.28
C THR A 414 -1.65 3.72 -6.86
N ARG A 415 -0.78 4.17 -7.78
CA ARG A 415 0.64 4.46 -7.53
C ARG A 415 0.95 5.80 -6.86
N SER A 416 0.02 6.33 -6.06
CA SER A 416 0.33 7.52 -5.25
C SER A 416 1.51 7.19 -4.32
N LEU A 417 2.58 7.99 -4.35
CA LEU A 417 3.84 7.69 -3.67
C LEU A 417 3.67 7.41 -2.17
N THR A 418 2.77 8.14 -1.50
CA THR A 418 2.43 7.94 -0.08
C THR A 418 1.12 7.17 0.11
N GLY A 419 0.64 6.52 -0.94
CA GLY A 419 -0.62 5.78 -0.95
C GLY A 419 -0.47 4.36 -0.40
N PRO A 420 -1.59 3.74 -0.03
CA PRO A 420 -1.59 2.46 0.67
C PRO A 420 -1.06 1.30 -0.19
N HIS A 421 -1.14 1.40 -1.51
CA HIS A 421 -0.60 0.40 -2.45
C HIS A 421 0.93 0.44 -2.54
N ILE A 422 1.52 1.63 -2.54
CA ILE A 422 2.99 1.79 -2.51
C ILE A 422 3.54 1.34 -1.16
N GLU A 423 2.89 1.72 -0.06
CA GLU A 423 3.24 1.24 1.28
C GLU A 423 3.18 -0.30 1.37
N PHE A 424 2.12 -0.90 0.83
CA PHE A 424 1.97 -2.35 0.80
C PHE A 424 3.10 -3.02 0.01
N ALA A 425 3.37 -2.55 -1.22
CA ALA A 425 4.39 -3.11 -2.08
C ALA A 425 5.81 -2.97 -1.51
N ALA A 426 6.11 -1.85 -0.85
CA ALA A 426 7.37 -1.65 -0.14
C ALA A 426 7.55 -2.66 1.02
N GLY A 427 6.45 -3.13 1.61
CA GLY A 427 6.45 -4.07 2.74
C GLY A 427 6.54 -5.55 2.39
N ILE A 428 6.55 -5.92 1.10
CA ILE A 428 6.64 -7.32 0.64
C ILE A 428 7.92 -7.56 -0.17
N ALA A 429 8.41 -8.79 -0.20
CA ALA A 429 9.66 -9.20 -0.85
C ALA A 429 9.46 -9.80 -2.27
N ASN A 430 8.22 -9.88 -2.77
CA ASN A 430 7.94 -10.28 -4.15
C ASN A 430 8.65 -9.35 -5.16
N PRO A 431 8.97 -9.82 -6.38
CA PRO A 431 9.12 -8.91 -7.50
C PRO A 431 7.87 -8.04 -7.65
N ILE A 432 8.07 -6.74 -7.79
CA ILE A 432 6.99 -5.75 -7.88
C ILE A 432 7.10 -4.96 -9.17
N ALA A 433 5.96 -4.52 -9.68
CA ALA A 433 5.92 -3.66 -10.84
C ALA A 433 5.01 -2.44 -10.64
N VAL A 434 5.27 -1.36 -11.37
CA VAL A 434 4.45 -0.14 -11.32
C VAL A 434 4.12 0.31 -12.73
N LYS A 435 2.83 0.54 -13.00
CA LYS A 435 2.37 1.11 -14.27
C LYS A 435 2.73 2.58 -14.34
N ILE A 436 3.33 3.02 -15.45
CA ILE A 436 3.76 4.39 -15.67
C ILE A 436 3.10 4.95 -16.93
N GLY A 437 2.21 5.91 -16.75
CA GLY A 437 1.55 6.64 -17.84
C GLY A 437 2.36 7.84 -18.35
N PRO A 438 1.89 8.49 -19.44
CA PRO A 438 2.62 9.57 -20.12
C PRO A 438 2.78 10.84 -19.30
N LYS A 439 2.06 10.97 -18.17
CA LYS A 439 2.18 12.13 -17.27
C LYS A 439 3.30 11.98 -16.24
N CYS A 440 3.86 10.78 -16.06
CA CYS A 440 4.92 10.55 -15.10
C CYS A 440 6.15 11.38 -15.46
N THR A 441 6.71 12.06 -14.46
CA THR A 441 7.97 12.80 -14.58
C THR A 441 9.16 11.90 -14.21
N PRO A 442 10.39 12.24 -14.66
CA PRO A 442 11.61 11.60 -14.16
C PRO A 442 11.70 11.62 -12.63
N GLU A 443 11.38 12.74 -11.99
CA GLU A 443 11.45 12.89 -10.54
C GLU A 443 10.49 11.94 -9.81
N GLU A 444 9.27 11.77 -10.34
CA GLU A 444 8.32 10.80 -9.82
C GLU A 444 8.78 9.36 -10.02
N LEU A 445 9.40 9.03 -11.16
CA LEU A 445 9.96 7.70 -11.44
C LEU A 445 11.07 7.35 -10.43
N LEU A 446 12.03 8.27 -10.24
CA LEU A 446 13.13 8.11 -9.29
C LEU A 446 12.63 8.02 -7.83
N ALA A 447 11.59 8.79 -7.48
CA ALA A 447 10.97 8.69 -6.16
C ALA A 447 10.29 7.33 -5.92
N LEU A 448 9.64 6.76 -6.95
CA LEU A 448 9.09 5.41 -6.87
C LEU A 448 10.19 4.37 -6.69
N HIS A 449 11.30 4.48 -7.42
CA HIS A 449 12.48 3.63 -7.24
C HIS A 449 12.99 3.69 -5.79
N ALA A 450 13.23 4.90 -5.26
CA ALA A 450 13.77 5.10 -3.92
C ALA A 450 12.91 4.47 -2.80
N VAL A 451 11.60 4.32 -3.01
CA VAL A 451 10.69 3.67 -2.04
C VAL A 451 10.63 2.15 -2.23
N LEU A 452 10.63 1.69 -3.48
CA LEU A 452 10.29 0.31 -3.82
C LEU A 452 11.52 -0.59 -4.04
N ASN A 453 12.65 0.01 -4.38
CA ASN A 453 13.93 -0.64 -4.61
C ASN A 453 15.11 0.21 -4.07
N PRO A 454 15.10 0.58 -2.78
CA PRO A 454 16.10 1.51 -2.21
C PRO A 454 17.54 1.01 -2.30
N ASP A 455 17.74 -0.31 -2.33
CA ASP A 455 19.06 -0.94 -2.41
C ASP A 455 19.49 -1.25 -3.86
N ASN A 456 18.76 -0.73 -4.85
CA ASN A 456 18.99 -0.91 -6.29
C ASN A 456 19.19 -2.38 -6.70
N VAL A 457 18.36 -3.28 -6.16
CA VAL A 457 18.48 -4.73 -6.37
C VAL A 457 17.93 -5.10 -7.75
N PRO A 458 18.73 -5.71 -8.64
CA PRO A 458 18.24 -6.18 -9.94
C PRO A 458 17.06 -7.15 -9.79
N GLY A 459 16.07 -7.04 -10.68
CA GLY A 459 14.88 -7.90 -10.70
C GLY A 459 13.85 -7.61 -9.61
N ARG A 460 14.10 -6.67 -8.69
CA ARG A 460 13.15 -6.27 -7.64
C ARG A 460 11.99 -5.47 -8.21
N LEU A 461 12.27 -4.43 -8.99
CA LEU A 461 11.29 -3.47 -9.49
C LEU A 461 11.24 -3.46 -11.01
N THR A 462 10.02 -3.45 -11.55
CA THR A 462 9.74 -3.30 -12.97
C THR A 462 8.84 -2.08 -13.22
N PHE A 463 9.25 -1.16 -14.09
CA PHE A 463 8.39 -0.09 -14.58
C PHE A 463 7.70 -0.51 -15.88
N ILE A 464 6.37 -0.50 -15.87
CA ILE A 464 5.54 -0.90 -17.00
C ILE A 464 5.00 0.35 -17.69
N LEU A 465 5.64 0.77 -18.78
CA LEU A 465 5.40 2.00 -19.52
C LEU A 465 4.20 1.85 -20.46
N ARG A 466 3.19 2.72 -20.32
CA ARG A 466 1.96 2.70 -21.13
C ARG A 466 1.63 4.08 -21.70
N MET A 467 2.41 4.49 -22.68
CA MET A 467 2.50 5.88 -23.14
C MET A 467 1.43 6.24 -24.18
N GLY A 468 0.98 5.26 -24.95
CA GLY A 468 0.17 5.48 -26.14
C GLY A 468 1.03 5.89 -27.33
N ARG A 469 0.69 5.41 -28.53
CA ARG A 469 1.50 5.54 -29.76
C ARG A 469 2.02 6.96 -30.02
N ALA A 470 1.22 7.98 -29.73
CA ALA A 470 1.55 9.38 -30.02
C ALA A 470 2.67 9.95 -29.14
N GLN A 471 2.88 9.37 -27.96
CA GLN A 471 3.84 9.86 -26.96
C GLN A 471 4.92 8.81 -26.65
N ALA A 472 4.83 7.63 -27.27
CA ALA A 472 5.61 6.45 -26.92
C ALA A 472 7.11 6.71 -26.90
N TYR A 473 7.68 7.21 -28.00
CA TYR A 473 9.12 7.42 -28.11
C TYR A 473 9.62 8.49 -27.13
N GLU A 474 9.14 9.73 -27.24
CA GLU A 474 9.68 10.85 -26.45
C GLU A 474 9.49 10.66 -24.95
N ARG A 475 8.33 10.19 -24.48
CA ARG A 475 8.10 10.00 -23.05
C ARG A 475 8.91 8.83 -22.51
N THR A 476 9.04 7.73 -23.27
CA THR A 476 9.89 6.61 -22.87
C THR A 476 11.35 7.04 -22.79
N ARG A 477 11.86 7.69 -23.85
CA ARG A 477 13.26 8.12 -23.93
C ARG A 477 13.65 9.04 -22.76
N VAL A 478 12.80 10.00 -22.40
CA VAL A 478 13.06 10.91 -21.26
C VAL A 478 13.16 10.15 -19.93
N LEU A 479 12.27 9.18 -19.69
CA LEU A 479 12.28 8.40 -18.45
C LEU A 479 13.47 7.43 -18.39
N LEU A 480 13.78 6.77 -19.52
CA LEU A 480 14.92 5.85 -19.61
C LEU A 480 16.26 6.58 -19.46
N ALA A 481 16.40 7.78 -20.04
CA ALA A 481 17.61 8.59 -19.87
C ALA A 481 17.86 8.93 -18.39
N ALA A 482 16.83 9.38 -17.67
CA ALA A 482 16.95 9.68 -16.24
C ALA A 482 17.30 8.43 -15.41
N ALA A 483 16.73 7.27 -15.75
CA ALA A 483 17.06 6.01 -15.09
C ALA A 483 18.50 5.56 -15.39
N ALA A 484 18.98 5.77 -16.62
CA ALA A 484 20.35 5.47 -17.02
C ALA A 484 21.36 6.37 -16.30
N ASP A 485 21.08 7.67 -16.20
CA ASP A 485 21.92 8.66 -15.53
C ASP A 485 22.11 8.33 -14.03
N GLU A 486 21.07 7.79 -13.38
CA GLU A 486 21.10 7.35 -11.97
C GLU A 486 21.56 5.88 -11.79
N GLY A 487 21.84 5.16 -12.87
CA GLY A 487 22.31 3.77 -12.82
C GLY A 487 21.30 2.79 -12.21
N LEU A 488 20.00 2.97 -12.49
CA LEU A 488 18.95 2.11 -11.94
C LEU A 488 19.04 0.69 -12.51
N ALA A 489 18.96 -0.31 -11.62
CA ALA A 489 18.88 -1.74 -11.95
C ALA A 489 17.44 -2.21 -12.25
N ASP A 490 16.50 -1.28 -12.32
CA ASP A 490 15.09 -1.57 -12.57
C ASP A 490 14.86 -2.07 -13.99
N ARG A 491 13.84 -2.91 -14.15
CA ARG A 491 13.44 -3.44 -15.45
C ARG A 491 12.41 -2.53 -16.11
N PHE A 492 12.58 -2.21 -17.38
CA PHE A 492 11.61 -1.42 -18.14
C PHE A 492 10.85 -2.31 -19.13
N VAL A 493 9.52 -2.23 -19.10
CA VAL A 493 8.61 -3.08 -19.87
C VAL A 493 7.61 -2.20 -20.61
N SER A 494 7.32 -2.54 -21.87
CA SER A 494 6.27 -1.85 -22.64
C SER A 494 4.89 -2.48 -22.43
N ASP A 495 3.90 -1.68 -22.03
CA ASP A 495 2.47 -1.98 -22.12
C ASP A 495 1.85 -1.16 -23.26
N PRO A 496 1.89 -1.67 -24.49
CA PRO A 496 1.36 -0.97 -25.67
C PRO A 496 -0.17 -1.04 -25.73
N MET A 497 -0.84 -1.62 -24.73
CA MET A 497 -2.28 -1.90 -24.77
C MET A 497 -3.06 -0.73 -24.18
N HIS A 498 -2.76 -0.36 -22.93
CA HIS A 498 -3.59 0.56 -22.16
C HIS A 498 -3.49 2.02 -22.62
N GLY A 499 -2.41 2.39 -23.32
CA GLY A 499 -2.25 3.72 -23.92
C GLY A 499 -3.07 3.93 -25.20
N ASN A 500 -3.50 2.84 -25.85
CA ASN A 500 -4.07 2.85 -27.21
C ASN A 500 -5.54 2.43 -27.28
N THR A 501 -6.26 2.48 -26.16
CA THR A 501 -7.70 2.17 -26.16
C THR A 501 -8.51 3.33 -26.73
N VAL A 502 -9.35 3.02 -27.72
CA VAL A 502 -10.31 3.93 -28.34
C VAL A 502 -11.72 3.33 -28.25
N ALA A 503 -12.75 4.13 -28.54
CA ALA A 503 -14.14 3.66 -28.62
C ALA A 503 -14.64 3.76 -30.07
N SER A 504 -15.42 2.77 -30.50
CA SER A 504 -16.09 2.77 -31.79
C SER A 504 -17.27 3.74 -31.83
N ALA A 505 -17.89 3.91 -33.00
CA ALA A 505 -19.11 4.71 -33.15
C ALA A 505 -20.26 4.15 -32.29
N ALA A 506 -20.32 2.82 -32.13
CA ALA A 506 -21.26 2.15 -31.22
C ALA A 506 -20.88 2.23 -29.74
N GLY A 507 -19.77 2.89 -29.39
CA GLY A 507 -19.28 3.02 -28.02
C GLY A 507 -18.55 1.78 -27.49
N VAL A 508 -18.24 0.80 -28.35
CA VAL A 508 -17.50 -0.40 -27.98
C VAL A 508 -16.01 -0.07 -27.91
N LYS A 509 -15.35 -0.43 -26.81
CA LYS A 509 -13.91 -0.20 -26.68
C LYS A 509 -13.14 -1.16 -27.57
N THR A 510 -12.17 -0.65 -28.33
CA THR A 510 -11.25 -1.45 -29.13
C THR A 510 -9.83 -0.88 -29.06
N ARG A 511 -8.88 -1.58 -29.67
CA ARG A 511 -7.49 -1.16 -29.87
C ARG A 511 -7.09 -1.53 -31.29
N SER A 512 -6.27 -0.68 -31.90
CA SER A 512 -5.63 -0.97 -33.19
C SER A 512 -4.33 -1.73 -32.97
N VAL A 513 -4.17 -2.89 -33.61
CA VAL A 513 -2.92 -3.68 -33.55
C VAL A 513 -1.78 -2.88 -34.17
N LEU A 514 -2.02 -2.11 -35.24
CA LEU A 514 -1.02 -1.19 -35.78
C LEU A 514 -0.50 -0.20 -34.74
N ALA A 515 -1.39 0.42 -33.96
CA ALA A 515 -0.98 1.34 -32.89
C ALA A 515 -0.16 0.65 -31.79
N ILE A 516 -0.50 -0.61 -31.48
CA ILE A 516 0.23 -1.45 -30.53
C ILE A 516 1.65 -1.73 -31.05
N GLU A 517 1.79 -2.09 -32.32
CA GLU A 517 3.09 -2.31 -32.97
C GLU A 517 3.94 -1.03 -33.02
N GLU A 518 3.34 0.11 -33.33
CA GLU A 518 4.02 1.41 -33.35
C GLU A 518 4.57 1.78 -31.96
N GLU A 519 3.80 1.57 -30.89
CA GLU A 519 4.30 1.81 -29.52
C GLU A 519 5.41 0.84 -29.11
N LEU A 520 5.36 -0.42 -29.54
CA LEU A 520 6.45 -1.37 -29.33
C LEU A 520 7.73 -0.91 -30.02
N ARG A 521 7.67 -0.55 -31.32
CA ARG A 521 8.84 -0.05 -32.06
C ARG A 521 9.45 1.18 -31.38
N ALA A 522 8.59 2.14 -31.01
CA ALA A 522 9.01 3.35 -30.32
C ALA A 522 9.68 3.07 -28.96
N PHE A 523 9.22 2.08 -28.20
CA PHE A 523 9.86 1.65 -26.97
C PHE A 523 11.26 1.08 -27.21
N PHE A 524 11.42 0.19 -28.20
CA PHE A 524 12.72 -0.39 -28.55
C PHE A 524 13.71 0.65 -29.08
N ASP A 525 13.24 1.60 -29.89
CA ASP A 525 14.08 2.71 -30.36
C ASP A 525 14.54 3.60 -29.19
N ALA A 526 13.65 3.93 -28.24
CA ALA A 526 14.02 4.69 -27.04
C ALA A 526 15.02 3.95 -26.15
N CYS A 527 14.89 2.62 -26.00
CA CYS A 527 15.87 1.77 -25.32
C CYS A 527 17.24 1.84 -26.02
N ARG A 528 17.27 1.70 -27.35
CA ARG A 528 18.51 1.77 -28.15
C ARG A 528 19.22 3.12 -27.98
N ASP A 529 18.47 4.22 -28.04
CA ASP A 529 19.04 5.57 -27.99
C ASP A 529 19.53 5.98 -26.59
N THR A 530 19.00 5.34 -25.53
CA THR A 530 19.41 5.58 -24.14
C THR A 530 20.41 4.56 -23.61
N GLY A 531 20.67 3.49 -24.37
CA GLY A 531 21.50 2.36 -23.92
C GLY A 531 20.81 1.46 -22.87
N MET A 532 19.56 1.75 -22.51
CA MET A 532 18.78 0.93 -21.59
C MET A 532 18.30 -0.36 -22.28
N SER A 533 18.32 -1.48 -21.55
CA SER A 533 17.85 -2.75 -22.09
C SER A 533 16.32 -2.81 -22.16
N PRO A 534 15.71 -3.25 -23.29
CA PRO A 534 14.28 -3.51 -23.35
C PRO A 534 13.96 -4.75 -22.51
N GLY A 535 13.46 -4.55 -21.30
CA GLY A 535 13.31 -5.60 -20.29
C GLY A 535 12.10 -6.52 -20.48
N GLY A 536 11.15 -6.17 -21.34
CA GLY A 536 9.99 -7.02 -21.63
C GLY A 536 8.78 -6.33 -22.27
N ILE A 537 7.70 -7.08 -22.42
CA ILE A 537 6.37 -6.60 -22.82
C ILE A 537 5.28 -7.06 -21.86
N HIS A 538 4.23 -6.24 -21.74
CA HIS A 538 3.04 -6.48 -20.94
C HIS A 538 1.78 -6.40 -21.81
N LEU A 539 1.12 -7.52 -22.07
CA LEU A 539 0.00 -7.61 -23.02
C LEU A 539 -1.31 -8.11 -22.38
N GLU A 540 -2.43 -7.73 -22.99
CA GLU A 540 -3.74 -8.29 -22.69
C GLU A 540 -4.20 -9.15 -23.87
N LEU A 541 -4.39 -10.45 -23.63
CA LEU A 541 -4.70 -11.43 -24.66
C LEU A 541 -5.72 -12.46 -24.18
N SER A 542 -6.35 -13.12 -25.15
CA SER A 542 -7.27 -14.24 -24.95
C SER A 542 -6.71 -15.48 -25.65
N GLY A 543 -6.78 -16.62 -24.98
CA GLY A 543 -6.47 -17.92 -25.61
C GLY A 543 -7.54 -18.37 -26.62
N ASP A 544 -8.70 -17.71 -26.64
CA ASP A 544 -9.79 -17.96 -27.58
C ASP A 544 -9.80 -16.93 -28.72
N GLY A 545 -10.31 -17.32 -29.90
CA GLY A 545 -10.44 -16.47 -31.09
C GLY A 545 -11.50 -15.38 -30.98
N VAL A 546 -11.24 -14.36 -30.15
CA VAL A 546 -12.09 -13.17 -29.94
C VAL A 546 -11.88 -12.12 -31.03
N THR A 547 -12.84 -11.21 -31.17
CA THR A 547 -12.77 -10.07 -32.09
C THR A 547 -12.83 -8.76 -31.31
N GLU A 548 -11.82 -8.51 -30.47
CA GLU A 548 -11.81 -7.38 -29.54
C GLU A 548 -10.86 -6.24 -29.98
N CYS A 549 -9.73 -6.58 -30.60
CA CYS A 549 -8.79 -5.64 -31.23
C CYS A 549 -8.89 -5.72 -32.75
N VAL A 550 -8.85 -4.57 -33.43
CA VAL A 550 -8.86 -4.45 -34.89
C VAL A 550 -7.44 -4.30 -35.43
N ASP A 551 -7.16 -4.73 -36.65
CA ASP A 551 -5.80 -4.64 -37.19
C ASP A 551 -5.39 -3.20 -37.48
N THR A 552 -6.26 -2.43 -38.14
CA THR A 552 -6.01 -1.02 -38.51
C THR A 552 -7.19 -0.14 -38.12
N GLU A 553 -8.25 -0.12 -38.93
CA GLU A 553 -9.44 0.72 -38.75
C GLU A 553 -10.49 0.03 -37.87
N ILE A 554 -11.32 0.84 -37.22
CA ILE A 554 -12.40 0.34 -36.37
C ILE A 554 -13.53 -0.21 -37.24
N ASP A 555 -13.77 -1.52 -37.11
CA ASP A 555 -14.87 -2.22 -37.77
C ASP A 555 -15.86 -2.76 -36.71
N ASP A 556 -17.00 -2.10 -36.57
CA ASP A 556 -18.06 -2.50 -35.63
C ASP A 556 -18.65 -3.90 -35.93
N ALA A 557 -18.66 -4.34 -37.19
CA ALA A 557 -19.17 -5.65 -37.57
C ALA A 557 -18.19 -6.76 -37.15
N TYR A 558 -16.89 -6.53 -37.34
CA TYR A 558 -15.84 -7.40 -36.80
C TYR A 558 -15.95 -7.51 -35.28
N LEU A 559 -16.06 -6.37 -34.58
CA LEU A 559 -16.19 -6.36 -33.13
C LEU A 559 -17.42 -7.16 -32.67
N ALA A 560 -18.57 -6.94 -33.29
CA ALA A 560 -19.81 -7.64 -32.92
C ALA A 560 -19.76 -9.17 -33.09
N ALA A 561 -18.85 -9.70 -33.92
CA ALA A 561 -18.80 -11.12 -34.23
C ALA A 561 -18.49 -12.02 -33.01
N ASN A 562 -17.56 -11.60 -32.14
CA ASN A 562 -17.13 -12.39 -30.97
C ASN A 562 -16.43 -11.54 -29.88
N TYR A 563 -17.02 -10.40 -29.51
CA TYR A 563 -16.56 -9.59 -28.37
C TYR A 563 -16.99 -10.21 -27.03
N ARG A 564 -16.05 -10.56 -26.14
CA ARG A 564 -16.37 -11.28 -24.89
C ARG A 564 -15.94 -10.59 -23.61
N THR A 565 -14.94 -9.73 -23.66
CA THR A 565 -14.42 -9.04 -22.48
C THR A 565 -15.48 -8.12 -21.85
N ALA A 566 -15.56 -8.16 -20.52
CA ALA A 566 -16.33 -7.20 -19.73
C ALA A 566 -15.58 -5.88 -19.48
N CYS A 567 -14.33 -5.80 -19.94
CA CYS A 567 -13.33 -4.86 -19.46
C CYS A 567 -12.67 -4.09 -20.61
N ASP A 568 -11.41 -4.38 -20.93
CA ASP A 568 -10.73 -3.79 -22.09
C ASP A 568 -10.46 -4.88 -23.15
N PRO A 569 -10.39 -4.50 -24.44
CA PRO A 569 -10.25 -5.39 -25.59
C PRO A 569 -8.91 -6.13 -25.61
N ARG A 570 -8.94 -7.46 -25.75
CA ARG A 570 -7.76 -8.33 -25.75
C ARG A 570 -7.32 -8.69 -27.17
N LEU A 571 -6.04 -9.00 -27.32
CA LEU A 571 -5.51 -9.62 -28.53
C LEU A 571 -6.06 -11.05 -28.65
N ASN A 572 -6.41 -11.46 -29.87
CA ASN A 572 -6.67 -12.87 -30.15
C ASN A 572 -5.35 -13.64 -30.37
N PRO A 573 -5.38 -14.98 -30.50
CA PRO A 573 -4.16 -15.77 -30.66
C PRO A 573 -3.32 -15.38 -31.88
N ALA A 574 -3.94 -15.10 -33.04
CA ALA A 574 -3.21 -14.74 -34.25
C ALA A 574 -2.47 -13.40 -34.09
N GLN A 575 -3.16 -12.40 -33.56
CA GLN A 575 -2.58 -11.09 -33.25
C GLN A 575 -1.46 -11.20 -32.20
N SER A 576 -1.65 -12.04 -31.18
CA SER A 576 -0.65 -12.25 -30.12
C SER A 576 0.63 -12.89 -30.66
N LEU A 577 0.52 -13.89 -31.53
CA LEU A 577 1.68 -14.54 -32.16
C LEU A 577 2.41 -13.61 -33.14
N ARG A 578 1.67 -12.77 -33.89
CA ARG A 578 2.27 -11.72 -34.73
C ARG A 578 3.11 -10.73 -33.91
N LEU A 579 2.63 -10.30 -32.74
CA LEU A 579 3.42 -9.44 -31.85
C LEU A 579 4.64 -10.15 -31.27
N ALA A 580 4.55 -11.46 -30.99
CA ALA A 580 5.69 -12.24 -30.53
C ALA A 580 6.81 -12.30 -31.58
N GLU A 581 6.45 -12.47 -32.86
CA GLU A 581 7.39 -12.42 -33.98
C GLU A 581 8.05 -11.04 -34.09
N LEU A 582 7.24 -9.97 -34.11
CA LEU A 582 7.74 -8.61 -34.15
C LEU A 582 8.73 -8.32 -33.00
N VAL A 583 8.39 -8.72 -31.78
CA VAL A 583 9.26 -8.50 -30.61
C VAL A 583 10.55 -9.30 -30.73
N GLY A 584 10.50 -10.52 -31.27
CA GLY A 584 11.67 -11.30 -31.60
C GLY A 584 12.62 -10.58 -32.58
N GLU A 585 12.07 -10.04 -33.68
CA GLU A 585 12.82 -9.26 -34.67
C GLU A 585 13.42 -7.98 -34.06
N LEU A 586 12.66 -7.27 -33.22
CA LEU A 586 13.12 -6.05 -32.56
C LEU A 586 14.26 -6.33 -31.57
N LEU A 587 14.21 -7.47 -30.87
CA LEU A 587 15.28 -7.91 -29.97
C LEU A 587 16.53 -8.33 -30.71
N ASP A 588 16.41 -9.08 -31.81
CA ASP A 588 17.55 -9.49 -32.64
C ASP A 588 18.29 -8.28 -33.24
N ALA A 589 17.54 -7.22 -33.56
CA ALA A 589 18.08 -5.96 -34.05
C ALA A 589 18.72 -5.07 -32.96
N MET A 590 18.61 -5.41 -31.68
CA MET A 590 19.27 -4.65 -30.61
C MET A 590 20.77 -4.90 -30.63
N PRO A 591 21.61 -3.86 -30.44
CA PRO A 591 23.05 -4.06 -30.32
C PRO A 591 23.35 -5.01 -29.15
N ALA A 592 24.29 -5.92 -29.37
CA ALA A 592 24.78 -6.79 -28.31
C ALA A 592 25.26 -5.93 -27.13
N VAL A 593 24.71 -6.19 -25.94
CA VAL A 593 25.15 -5.51 -24.71
C VAL A 593 26.62 -5.84 -24.53
N SER A 594 27.49 -4.84 -24.73
CA SER A 594 28.91 -5.00 -24.43
C SER A 594 29.03 -5.26 -22.92
N PRO A 595 29.76 -6.29 -22.47
CA PRO A 595 30.00 -6.51 -21.05
C PRO A 595 30.89 -5.38 -20.52
N GLY A 596 30.28 -4.25 -20.18
CA GLY A 596 30.93 -3.04 -19.70
C GLY A 596 30.95 -3.00 -18.18
N LEU A 597 32.16 -3.16 -17.63
CA LEU A 597 32.59 -2.92 -16.24
C LEU A 597 31.64 -3.37 -15.13
N THR A 598 31.93 -4.55 -14.60
CA THR A 598 31.80 -4.85 -13.17
C THR A 598 32.32 -3.66 -12.37
N VAL A 599 31.44 -2.88 -11.75
CA VAL A 599 31.82 -1.94 -10.70
C VAL A 599 32.36 -2.80 -9.56
N MET A 600 33.69 -2.80 -9.41
CA MET A 600 34.36 -3.41 -8.27
C MET A 600 34.19 -2.52 -7.04
N ALA A 601 33.88 -3.20 -5.93
CA ALA A 601 33.88 -2.81 -4.52
C ALA A 601 32.66 -2.05 -4.00
#